data_AF-A0A844KGQ6-F1
#
_entry.id   AF-A0A844KGQ6-F1
#
_cell.length_a   1.000
_cell.length_b   1.000
_cell.length_c   1.000
_cell.angle_alpha   90.00
_cell.angle_beta   90.00
_cell.angle_gamma   90.00
#
_symmetry.space_group_name_H-M   'P 1'
#
loop_
_entity.id
_entity.type
_entity.pdbx_description
1 polymer ?
#
loop_
_entity_poly.entity_id
_entity_poly.type
_entity_poly.pdbx_seq_one_letter_code
_entity_poly.pdbx_strand_id
1 'polypeptide(L)'
;MLVILCVFMMMAVVLFAERSGIQYTEKNRKVAYLDREEVVTEQTAVKSLTKTCLVIRNSADEASEQAWTQFQQIFKDMKVGTDVVDLQSDSVIPDYDEYETVVVLLSDISPLKEKLLELCDWVSEGGNALFAMTLQKTAYTSIIEQKLGIISSGYENTVVDSIYFEPDFMLGGGQAYEITDPYDSAWSVQLSEQAKVHAQVEDENGQPVIWENQYGKGKFVVDNFGLYEKAVRGFYAASYSLLTDVGIYPVINGSAFYLDDFPSPVPNGDGTYVKRDYEMSISNFYMNVWWPDMLELASDHGIRYTGVMIENYGDATDGTIEKQKDTKRFEYFGNMLLHQGGELGYHGYNHQPLSLPNTDYGDVLPYDTWKNQSAMKKAVKELVRFGDKIFPSTSMSVYVPPSNVLSAEGRRMLAEDFPQIRTIASNYFTGEFAYVQEFEVAEDGIVEQPRIISGAIIDSYMKMAALSELNMHFVNSHFIHPDDLLDEDRGAALVWEKLKGNLSDYMDWLDDSAPSLRQLTGSELSGAIQRYGAVTFTKTVTDQEIRLELDNFYDEVYFMVRINEGTPGDVSGGKLTHLTGNLYLLKAKEPTVTIEKTE
;
A
#
# COMPACT_ATOMS: atom_id res chain seq x y z
N MET A 1 -24.88 29.44 48.43
CA MET A 1 -25.93 28.58 47.85
C MET A 1 -26.18 28.91 46.37
N LEU A 2 -26.43 30.18 46.01
CA LEU A 2 -26.64 30.59 44.61
C LEU A 2 -25.46 30.27 43.67
N VAL A 3 -24.23 30.53 44.13
CA VAL A 3 -23.00 30.27 43.36
C VAL A 3 -22.80 28.78 43.06
N ILE A 4 -23.08 27.92 44.04
CA ILE A 4 -22.98 26.46 43.89
C ILE A 4 -24.04 25.96 42.90
N LEU A 5 -25.26 26.51 42.96
CA LEU A 5 -26.32 26.19 42.02
C LEU A 5 -25.95 26.60 40.59
N CYS A 6 -25.34 27.78 40.41
CA CYS A 6 -24.86 28.24 39.10
C CYS A 6 -23.76 27.33 38.53
N VAL A 7 -22.81 26.87 39.36
CA VAL A 7 -21.76 25.94 38.91
C VAL A 7 -22.36 24.60 38.48
N PHE A 8 -23.28 24.04 39.27
CA PHE A 8 -23.98 22.80 38.89
C PHE A 8 -24.83 22.96 37.63
N MET A 9 -25.48 24.10 37.44
CA MET A 9 -26.29 24.38 36.26
C MET A 9 -25.41 24.57 35.02
N MET A 10 -24.23 25.19 35.18
CA MET A 10 -23.24 25.33 34.10
C MET A 10 -22.62 23.97 33.73
N MET A 11 -22.26 23.15 34.72
CA MET A 11 -21.85 21.76 34.47
C MET A 11 -22.97 20.93 33.83
N ALA A 12 -24.22 21.10 34.25
CA ALA A 12 -25.36 20.39 33.65
C ALA A 12 -25.63 20.85 32.21
N VAL A 13 -25.42 22.13 31.89
CA VAL A 13 -25.53 22.65 30.51
C VAL A 13 -24.36 22.16 29.66
N VAL A 14 -23.14 22.10 30.19
CA VAL A 14 -21.98 21.52 29.50
C VAL A 14 -22.19 20.03 29.26
N LEU A 15 -22.57 19.27 30.29
CA LEU A 15 -22.91 17.85 30.19
C LEU A 15 -24.12 17.61 29.29
N PHE A 16 -25.10 18.52 29.26
CA PHE A 16 -26.24 18.44 28.35
C PHE A 16 -25.81 18.78 26.92
N ALA A 17 -24.95 19.75 26.69
CA ALA A 17 -24.40 20.04 25.36
C ALA A 17 -23.51 18.88 24.85
N GLU A 18 -22.71 18.30 25.74
CA GLU A 18 -21.92 17.08 25.51
C GLU A 18 -22.81 15.87 25.20
N ARG A 19 -23.91 15.68 25.95
CA ARG A 19 -24.84 14.55 25.77
C ARG A 19 -25.92 14.74 24.71
N SER A 20 -26.23 15.99 24.32
CA SER A 20 -27.29 16.29 23.34
C SER A 20 -26.80 16.21 21.90
N GLY A 21 -25.55 15.79 21.69
CA GLY A 21 -24.95 15.69 20.36
C GLY A 21 -24.82 17.08 19.75
N ILE A 22 -23.65 17.71 19.93
CA ILE A 22 -23.27 18.85 19.09
C ILE A 22 -23.48 18.41 17.64
N GLN A 23 -24.37 19.09 16.93
CA GLN A 23 -24.69 18.77 15.54
C GLN A 23 -23.39 18.85 14.74
N TYR A 24 -22.88 17.69 14.34
CA TYR A 24 -21.72 17.62 13.46
C TYR A 24 -22.13 18.10 12.07
N THR A 25 -21.34 19.01 11.51
CA THR A 25 -21.42 19.38 10.10
C THR A 25 -20.19 18.79 9.43
N GLU A 26 -20.38 17.94 8.41
CA GLU A 26 -19.28 17.31 7.67
C GLU A 26 -18.29 18.38 7.21
N LYS A 27 -17.03 18.25 7.65
CA LYS A 27 -15.95 19.10 7.14
C LYS A 27 -15.67 18.69 5.69
N ASN A 28 -15.32 19.65 4.84
CA ASN A 28 -14.91 19.35 3.47
C ASN A 28 -13.71 18.39 3.48
N ARG A 29 -13.81 17.32 2.70
CA ARG A 29 -12.74 16.33 2.50
C ARG A 29 -11.52 17.02 1.89
N LYS A 30 -10.32 16.65 2.34
CA LYS A 30 -9.04 17.17 1.79
C LYS A 30 -8.85 16.73 0.35
N VAL A 31 -9.24 15.49 0.04
CA VAL A 31 -9.23 14.91 -1.31
C VAL A 31 -10.61 14.34 -1.55
N ALA A 32 -11.39 14.97 -2.42
CA ALA A 32 -12.69 14.46 -2.79
C ALA A 32 -12.56 13.35 -3.85
N TYR A 33 -13.49 12.41 -3.85
CA TYR A 33 -13.67 11.55 -5.02
C TYR A 33 -13.96 12.41 -6.26
N LEU A 34 -13.43 11.96 -7.40
CA LEU A 34 -13.81 12.46 -8.71
C LEU A 34 -15.21 11.96 -9.11
N ASP A 35 -15.84 12.58 -10.11
CA ASP A 35 -17.10 12.06 -10.66
C ASP A 35 -16.85 10.69 -11.32
N ARG A 36 -17.75 9.73 -11.10
CA ARG A 36 -17.62 8.36 -11.63
C ARG A 36 -17.55 8.34 -13.15
N GLU A 37 -18.27 9.23 -13.82
CA GLU A 37 -18.30 9.30 -15.29
C GLU A 37 -17.04 9.93 -15.88
N GLU A 38 -16.27 10.67 -15.06
CA GLU A 38 -15.08 11.40 -15.49
C GLU A 38 -13.78 10.67 -15.20
N VAL A 39 -13.78 9.64 -14.33
CA VAL A 39 -12.56 8.93 -13.92
C VAL A 39 -12.05 8.02 -15.03
N VAL A 40 -10.86 8.30 -15.53
CA VAL A 40 -10.13 7.37 -16.39
C VAL A 40 -9.56 6.26 -15.53
N THR A 41 -9.89 5.00 -15.84
CA THR A 41 -9.30 3.86 -15.13
C THR A 41 -7.86 3.64 -15.54
N GLU A 42 -7.05 3.10 -14.64
CA GLU A 42 -5.65 2.77 -14.93
C GLU A 42 -5.52 1.83 -16.13
N GLN A 43 -6.38 0.82 -16.22
CA GLN A 43 -6.42 -0.11 -17.36
C GLN A 43 -6.67 0.60 -18.70
N THR A 44 -7.34 1.75 -18.70
CA THR A 44 -7.55 2.57 -19.88
C THR A 44 -6.34 3.46 -20.14
N ALA A 45 -5.83 4.10 -19.09
CA ALA A 45 -4.70 5.02 -19.15
C ALA A 45 -3.44 4.33 -19.73
N VAL A 46 -3.10 3.13 -19.22
CA VAL A 46 -1.88 2.40 -19.61
C VAL A 46 -1.86 1.93 -21.06
N LYS A 47 -3.01 1.86 -21.75
CA LYS A 47 -3.10 1.49 -23.17
C LYS A 47 -2.44 2.53 -24.10
N SER A 48 -2.30 3.77 -23.63
CA SER A 48 -1.75 4.87 -24.40
C SER A 48 -0.23 5.05 -24.24
N LEU A 49 0.38 4.28 -23.33
CA LEU A 49 1.80 4.44 -23.00
C LEU A 49 2.70 4.09 -24.19
N THR A 50 3.65 4.97 -24.48
CA THR A 50 4.76 4.67 -25.38
C THR A 50 5.60 3.54 -24.80
N LYS A 51 5.98 2.58 -25.63
CA LYS A 51 6.82 1.45 -25.24
C LYS A 51 8.27 1.92 -25.16
N THR A 52 8.78 2.07 -23.94
CA THR A 52 10.14 2.57 -23.68
C THR A 52 11.03 1.51 -23.03
N CYS A 53 10.45 0.42 -22.53
CA CYS A 53 11.17 -0.65 -21.85
C CYS A 53 10.97 -1.99 -22.57
N LEU A 54 12.07 -2.68 -22.86
CA LEU A 54 12.05 -4.07 -23.32
C LEU A 54 12.18 -5.00 -22.11
N VAL A 55 11.28 -5.98 -21.99
CA VAL A 55 11.36 -7.03 -20.98
C VAL A 55 11.72 -8.34 -21.65
N ILE A 56 12.77 -8.99 -21.17
CA ILE A 56 13.17 -10.32 -21.64
C ILE A 56 12.88 -11.33 -20.55
N ARG A 57 12.07 -12.34 -20.86
CA ARG A 57 11.65 -13.39 -19.94
C ARG A 57 11.72 -14.77 -20.59
N ASN A 58 11.48 -15.81 -19.81
CA ASN A 58 11.35 -17.17 -20.30
C ASN A 58 10.24 -17.91 -19.57
N SER A 59 9.07 -18.09 -20.19
CA SER A 59 7.94 -18.80 -19.56
C SER A 59 8.17 -20.29 -19.30
N ALA A 60 9.25 -20.86 -19.82
CA ALA A 60 9.67 -22.21 -19.44
C ALA A 60 10.27 -22.26 -18.01
N ASP A 61 10.69 -21.12 -17.45
CA ASP A 61 11.24 -20.99 -16.10
C ASP A 61 10.18 -20.43 -15.15
N GLU A 62 9.81 -21.22 -14.13
CA GLU A 62 8.81 -20.84 -13.13
C GLU A 62 9.20 -19.57 -12.36
N ALA A 63 10.49 -19.39 -12.03
CA ALA A 63 10.95 -18.19 -11.34
C ALA A 63 10.83 -16.94 -12.24
N SER A 64 11.07 -17.08 -13.54
CA SER A 64 10.87 -16.01 -14.53
C SER A 64 9.39 -15.64 -14.65
N GLU A 65 8.47 -16.62 -14.63
CA GLU A 65 7.02 -16.38 -14.64
C GLU A 65 6.54 -15.69 -13.35
N GLN A 66 7.06 -16.12 -12.19
CA GLN A 66 6.79 -15.47 -10.91
C GLN A 66 7.26 -14.02 -10.89
N ALA A 67 8.50 -13.76 -11.33
CA ALA A 67 9.02 -12.40 -11.45
C ALA A 67 8.20 -11.57 -12.45
N TRP A 68 7.83 -12.14 -13.60
CA TRP A 68 7.01 -11.47 -14.60
C TRP A 68 5.65 -11.04 -14.04
N THR A 69 4.99 -11.90 -13.25
CA THR A 69 3.72 -11.57 -12.60
C THR A 69 3.84 -10.30 -11.74
N GLN A 70 4.96 -10.12 -11.04
CA GLN A 70 5.19 -8.91 -10.24
C GLN A 70 5.54 -7.70 -11.11
N PHE A 71 6.44 -7.88 -12.09
CA PHE A 71 6.87 -6.80 -12.98
C PHE A 71 5.73 -6.26 -13.85
N GLN A 72 4.76 -7.09 -14.26
CA GLN A 72 3.56 -6.61 -14.94
C GLN A 72 2.81 -5.53 -14.14
N GLN A 73 2.62 -5.78 -12.84
CA GLN A 73 1.96 -4.84 -11.97
C GLN A 73 2.86 -3.63 -11.66
N ILE A 74 4.16 -3.84 -11.40
CA ILE A 74 5.14 -2.76 -11.20
C ILE A 74 5.12 -1.78 -12.38
N PHE A 75 5.21 -2.27 -13.62
CA PHE A 75 5.20 -1.40 -14.80
C PHE A 75 3.87 -0.69 -15.01
N LYS A 76 2.74 -1.37 -14.75
CA LYS A 76 1.40 -0.77 -14.80
C LYS A 76 1.30 0.40 -13.82
N ASP A 77 1.73 0.18 -12.58
CA ASP A 77 1.68 1.15 -11.49
C ASP A 77 2.63 2.33 -11.75
N MET A 78 3.86 2.05 -12.19
CA MET A 78 4.86 3.07 -12.53
C MET A 78 4.56 3.82 -13.84
N LYS A 79 3.55 3.39 -14.61
CA LYS A 79 3.19 3.89 -15.94
C LYS A 79 4.33 3.77 -16.96
N VAL A 80 5.04 2.64 -16.92
CA VAL A 80 6.10 2.27 -17.87
C VAL A 80 5.51 1.43 -18.98
N GLY A 81 5.59 1.91 -20.23
CA GLY A 81 5.17 1.13 -21.38
C GLY A 81 6.21 0.07 -21.74
N THR A 82 5.80 -1.19 -21.80
CA THR A 82 6.69 -2.32 -22.09
C THR A 82 6.35 -3.07 -23.37
N ASP A 83 7.39 -3.53 -24.06
CA ASP A 83 7.34 -4.67 -24.96
C ASP A 83 8.01 -5.88 -24.30
N VAL A 84 7.53 -7.08 -24.61
CA VAL A 84 7.94 -8.30 -23.91
C VAL A 84 8.36 -9.34 -24.93
N VAL A 85 9.54 -9.91 -24.71
CA VAL A 85 10.05 -11.06 -25.46
C VAL A 85 10.11 -12.26 -24.53
N ASP A 86 9.44 -13.33 -24.94
CA ASP A 86 9.46 -14.61 -24.25
C ASP A 86 10.34 -15.60 -25.02
N LEU A 87 11.50 -15.93 -24.46
CA LEU A 87 12.49 -16.79 -25.13
C LEU A 87 11.98 -18.22 -25.40
N GLN A 88 10.88 -18.65 -24.78
CA GLN A 88 10.25 -19.92 -25.09
C GLN A 88 9.50 -19.90 -26.44
N SER A 89 8.75 -18.82 -26.71
CA SER A 89 7.86 -18.72 -27.87
C SER A 89 8.42 -17.85 -28.99
N ASP A 90 9.21 -16.85 -28.65
CA ASP A 90 9.75 -15.87 -29.59
C ASP A 90 11.13 -16.29 -30.08
N SER A 91 11.38 -16.02 -31.36
CA SER A 91 12.64 -16.40 -32.02
C SER A 91 13.60 -15.22 -32.23
N VAL A 92 13.16 -14.00 -31.95
CA VAL A 92 13.90 -12.76 -32.22
C VAL A 92 13.73 -11.80 -31.05
N ILE A 93 14.86 -11.34 -30.51
CA ILE A 93 14.92 -10.16 -29.63
C ILE A 93 15.07 -8.94 -30.56
N PRO A 94 14.23 -7.89 -30.42
CA PRO A 94 14.31 -6.67 -31.21
C PRO A 94 15.64 -5.93 -30.97
N ASP A 95 15.88 -4.88 -31.74
CA ASP A 95 17.04 -4.02 -31.51
C ASP A 95 16.89 -3.28 -30.17
N TYR A 96 17.95 -3.26 -29.37
CA TYR A 96 17.93 -2.58 -28.07
C TYR A 96 17.87 -1.06 -28.23
N ASP A 97 18.34 -0.52 -29.37
CA ASP A 97 18.29 0.92 -29.69
C ASP A 97 16.86 1.49 -29.81
N GLU A 98 15.84 0.63 -29.88
CA GLU A 98 14.42 1.04 -29.88
C GLU A 98 13.91 1.41 -28.46
N TYR A 99 14.68 1.14 -27.41
CA TYR A 99 14.24 1.25 -26.01
C TYR A 99 15.15 2.16 -25.18
N GLU A 100 14.59 2.77 -24.12
CA GLU A 100 15.34 3.53 -23.11
C GLU A 100 15.98 2.57 -22.08
N THR A 101 15.27 1.49 -21.74
CA THR A 101 15.70 0.52 -20.71
C THR A 101 15.43 -0.92 -21.13
N VAL A 102 16.24 -1.86 -20.64
CA VAL A 102 16.00 -3.30 -20.75
C VAL A 102 15.89 -3.91 -19.36
N VAL A 103 14.87 -4.73 -19.11
CA VAL A 103 14.73 -5.53 -17.89
C VAL A 103 14.85 -7.01 -18.24
N VAL A 104 15.82 -7.68 -17.62
CA VAL A 104 16.09 -9.11 -17.82
C VAL A 104 15.54 -9.89 -16.64
N LEU A 105 14.50 -10.67 -16.91
CA LEU A 105 13.87 -11.60 -15.96
C LEU A 105 14.36 -13.02 -16.23
N LEU A 106 15.67 -13.22 -16.16
CA LEU A 106 16.33 -14.52 -16.37
C LEU A 106 17.36 -14.76 -15.28
N SER A 107 17.28 -15.92 -14.61
CA SER A 107 18.34 -16.40 -13.72
C SER A 107 19.50 -17.00 -14.52
N ASP A 108 19.21 -17.83 -15.53
CA ASP A 108 20.17 -18.27 -16.54
C ASP A 108 20.06 -17.42 -17.81
N ILE A 109 21.08 -16.60 -18.07
CA ILE A 109 21.18 -15.73 -19.25
C ILE A 109 21.81 -16.42 -20.46
N SER A 110 22.21 -17.69 -20.35
CA SER A 110 22.79 -18.47 -21.47
C SER A 110 21.92 -18.49 -22.73
N PRO A 111 20.57 -18.52 -22.65
CA PRO A 111 19.70 -18.48 -23.83
C PRO A 111 19.87 -17.24 -24.71
N LEU A 112 20.36 -16.12 -24.17
CA LEU A 112 20.57 -14.88 -24.93
C LEU A 112 21.70 -15.00 -25.98
N LYS A 113 22.68 -15.89 -25.77
CA LYS A 113 23.79 -16.12 -26.71
C LYS A 113 24.49 -14.81 -27.12
N GLU A 114 24.56 -14.52 -28.42
CA GLU A 114 25.18 -13.32 -29.00
C GLU A 114 24.43 -12.04 -28.60
N LYS A 115 23.10 -12.13 -28.36
CA LYS A 115 22.27 -10.99 -27.92
C LYS A 115 22.66 -10.47 -26.53
N LEU A 116 23.37 -11.26 -25.73
CA LEU A 116 23.94 -10.79 -24.47
C LEU A 116 25.09 -9.80 -24.69
N LEU A 117 25.95 -10.05 -25.68
CA LEU A 117 27.05 -9.16 -26.00
C LEU A 117 26.53 -7.88 -26.66
N GLU A 118 25.53 -8.01 -27.55
CA GLU A 118 24.83 -6.85 -28.12
C GLU A 118 24.19 -5.98 -27.03
N LEU A 119 23.58 -6.58 -26.00
CA LEU A 119 23.03 -5.83 -24.86
C LEU A 119 24.13 -5.05 -24.14
N CYS A 120 25.28 -5.69 -23.92
CA CYS A 120 26.40 -5.01 -23.26
C CYS A 120 26.97 -3.87 -24.10
N ASP A 121 27.08 -4.06 -25.42
CA ASP A 121 27.58 -3.03 -26.32
C ASP A 121 26.61 -1.83 -26.34
N TRP A 122 25.31 -2.09 -26.42
CA TRP A 122 24.26 -1.09 -26.27
C TRP A 122 24.34 -0.31 -24.94
N VAL A 123 24.51 -1.01 -23.81
CA VAL A 123 24.73 -0.35 -22.51
C VAL A 123 25.97 0.54 -22.54
N SER A 124 27.06 0.07 -23.14
CA SER A 124 28.28 0.87 -23.26
C SER A 124 28.09 2.19 -24.05
N GLU A 125 27.13 2.20 -24.98
CA GLU A 125 26.79 3.34 -25.82
C GLU A 125 25.77 4.31 -25.20
N GLY A 126 25.12 3.93 -24.09
CA GLY A 126 24.20 4.78 -23.34
C GLY A 126 22.94 4.07 -22.84
N GLY A 127 22.71 2.81 -23.22
CA GLY A 127 21.59 2.02 -22.75
C GLY A 127 21.67 1.65 -21.27
N ASN A 128 20.53 1.34 -20.66
CA ASN A 128 20.48 0.98 -19.23
C ASN A 128 19.74 -0.34 -19.03
N ALA A 129 20.36 -1.28 -18.31
CA ALA A 129 19.81 -2.62 -18.14
C ALA A 129 19.71 -3.03 -16.67
N LEU A 130 18.55 -3.55 -16.29
CA LEU A 130 18.29 -4.16 -14.98
C LEU A 130 18.29 -5.68 -15.11
N PHE A 131 19.15 -6.35 -14.37
CA PHE A 131 19.03 -7.77 -14.09
C PHE A 131 18.21 -7.94 -12.82
N ALA A 132 16.93 -8.22 -12.96
CA ALA A 132 15.96 -8.24 -11.86
C ALA A 132 15.79 -9.62 -11.21
N MET A 133 16.74 -10.52 -11.44
CA MET A 133 16.76 -11.87 -10.87
C MET A 133 18.19 -12.23 -10.48
N THR A 134 18.32 -13.00 -9.40
CA THR A 134 19.61 -13.59 -9.01
C THR A 134 20.17 -14.39 -10.18
N LEU A 135 21.32 -13.94 -10.69
CA LEU A 135 22.00 -14.59 -11.80
C LEU A 135 22.68 -15.89 -11.36
N GLN A 136 22.56 -16.91 -12.19
CA GLN A 136 23.29 -18.16 -12.01
C GLN A 136 24.71 -18.04 -12.59
N LYS A 137 25.70 -18.60 -11.88
CA LYS A 137 27.07 -18.69 -12.39
C LYS A 137 27.13 -19.65 -13.59
N THR A 138 27.18 -19.08 -14.80
CA THR A 138 27.36 -19.82 -16.05
C THR A 138 28.56 -19.30 -16.84
N ALA A 139 28.89 -19.97 -17.96
CA ALA A 139 29.90 -19.47 -18.89
C ALA A 139 29.52 -18.11 -19.48
N TYR A 140 28.22 -17.85 -19.71
CA TYR A 140 27.74 -16.57 -20.23
C TYR A 140 27.79 -15.47 -19.17
N THR A 141 27.34 -15.75 -17.94
CA THR A 141 27.45 -14.81 -16.81
C THR A 141 28.91 -14.43 -16.55
N SER A 142 29.82 -15.41 -16.63
CA SER A 142 31.26 -15.17 -16.45
C SER A 142 31.87 -14.22 -17.50
N ILE A 143 31.27 -14.08 -18.68
CA ILE A 143 31.75 -13.14 -19.72
C ILE A 143 31.42 -11.69 -19.35
N ILE A 144 30.33 -11.47 -18.61
CA ILE A 144 29.81 -10.12 -18.31
C ILE A 144 30.05 -9.67 -16.88
N GLU A 145 30.56 -10.52 -15.98
CA GLU A 145 30.76 -10.21 -14.55
C GLU A 145 31.45 -8.86 -14.31
N GLN A 146 32.57 -8.60 -14.98
CA GLN A 146 33.28 -7.34 -14.83
C GLN A 146 32.46 -6.14 -15.33
N LYS A 147 31.57 -6.33 -16.30
CA LYS A 147 30.65 -5.29 -16.80
C LYS A 147 29.56 -4.99 -15.76
N LEU A 148 29.17 -5.99 -14.96
CA LEU A 148 28.26 -5.85 -13.82
C LEU A 148 28.96 -5.34 -12.54
N GLY A 149 30.25 -5.01 -12.61
CA GLY A 149 31.04 -4.56 -11.46
C GLY A 149 31.53 -5.69 -10.55
N ILE A 150 31.40 -6.96 -10.95
CA ILE A 150 31.82 -8.13 -10.17
C ILE A 150 33.30 -8.44 -10.46
N ILE A 151 34.13 -8.49 -9.42
CA ILE A 151 35.55 -8.86 -9.51
C ILE A 151 35.81 -10.33 -9.23
N SER A 152 34.99 -10.94 -8.37
CA SER A 152 35.01 -12.38 -8.11
C SER A 152 33.64 -12.87 -7.68
N SER A 153 33.37 -14.15 -7.91
CA SER A 153 32.06 -14.76 -7.63
C SER A 153 32.19 -16.24 -7.29
N GLY A 154 31.37 -16.73 -6.38
CA GLY A 154 31.21 -18.15 -6.08
C GLY A 154 30.27 -18.89 -7.04
N TYR A 155 30.13 -20.20 -6.84
CA TYR A 155 29.02 -21.00 -7.38
C TYR A 155 27.88 -21.17 -6.36
N GLU A 156 28.10 -20.73 -5.13
CA GLU A 156 27.18 -20.86 -4.01
C GLU A 156 26.41 -19.56 -3.81
N ASN A 157 25.20 -19.71 -3.26
CA ASN A 157 24.39 -18.60 -2.81
C ASN A 157 24.58 -18.39 -1.30
N THR A 158 24.28 -17.18 -0.86
CA THR A 158 24.17 -16.77 0.54
C THR A 158 22.68 -16.72 0.91
N VAL A 159 22.38 -17.10 2.15
CA VAL A 159 21.04 -16.96 2.72
C VAL A 159 20.68 -15.48 2.82
N VAL A 160 19.47 -15.11 2.37
CA VAL A 160 18.93 -13.75 2.59
C VAL A 160 17.92 -13.82 3.73
N ASP A 161 18.39 -13.62 4.96
CA ASP A 161 17.56 -13.60 6.18
C ASP A 161 17.11 -12.20 6.60
N SER A 162 17.78 -11.19 6.06
CA SER A 162 17.46 -9.79 6.25
C SER A 162 18.10 -8.98 5.13
N ILE A 163 17.54 -7.81 4.85
CA ILE A 163 18.10 -6.86 3.89
C ILE A 163 18.29 -5.52 4.58
N TYR A 164 19.54 -5.08 4.66
CA TYR A 164 19.94 -3.73 5.00
C TYR A 164 19.90 -2.86 3.75
N PHE A 165 19.17 -1.75 3.82
CA PHE A 165 19.14 -0.75 2.75
C PHE A 165 19.97 0.46 3.15
N GLU A 166 20.77 0.99 2.24
CA GLU A 166 21.52 2.23 2.49
C GLU A 166 20.58 3.40 2.80
N PRO A 167 20.93 4.30 3.74
CA PRO A 167 20.03 5.36 4.23
C PRO A 167 19.60 6.35 3.15
N ASP A 168 20.43 6.54 2.12
CA ASP A 168 20.21 7.44 0.99
C ASP A 168 19.59 6.74 -0.24
N PHE A 169 19.34 5.43 -0.18
CA PHE A 169 18.76 4.68 -1.27
C PHE A 169 17.24 4.83 -1.34
N MET A 170 16.52 4.48 -0.28
CA MET A 170 15.05 4.44 -0.27
C MET A 170 14.47 4.89 1.08
N LEU A 171 13.18 5.23 1.11
CA LEU A 171 12.51 5.61 2.35
C LEU A 171 12.57 4.46 3.35
N GLY A 172 12.87 4.75 4.60
CA GLY A 172 13.06 3.74 5.66
C GLY A 172 14.41 3.01 5.62
N GLY A 173 15.36 3.44 4.77
CA GLY A 173 16.74 2.92 4.76
C GLY A 173 17.54 3.26 6.03
N GLY A 174 18.74 2.70 6.12
CA GLY A 174 19.65 2.82 7.28
C GLY A 174 19.43 1.76 8.35
N GLN A 175 18.65 0.71 8.05
CA GLN A 175 18.40 -0.42 8.93
C GLN A 175 18.10 -1.69 8.14
N ALA A 176 18.22 -2.83 8.81
CA ALA A 176 17.92 -4.15 8.26
C ALA A 176 16.47 -4.55 8.54
N TYR A 177 15.85 -5.17 7.54
CA TYR A 177 14.50 -5.74 7.63
C TYR A 177 14.58 -7.24 7.45
N GLU A 178 14.08 -7.99 8.43
CA GLU A 178 14.07 -9.46 8.42
C GLU A 178 13.14 -10.02 7.35
N ILE A 179 13.57 -11.13 6.74
CA ILE A 179 12.81 -11.95 5.79
C ILE A 179 12.24 -13.16 6.54
N THR A 180 10.93 -13.38 6.48
CA THR A 180 10.26 -14.42 7.27
C THR A 180 10.57 -15.84 6.82
N ASP A 181 10.75 -16.05 5.52
CA ASP A 181 11.03 -17.36 4.92
C ASP A 181 12.34 -17.33 4.14
N PRO A 182 13.49 -17.24 4.85
CA PRO A 182 14.77 -17.04 4.20
C PRO A 182 15.30 -18.31 3.53
N TYR A 183 16.02 -18.13 2.42
CA TYR A 183 16.67 -19.21 1.68
C TYR A 183 17.94 -18.73 0.96
N ASP A 184 18.73 -19.68 0.46
CA ASP A 184 19.96 -19.45 -0.30
C ASP A 184 19.66 -18.81 -1.68
N SER A 185 19.42 -17.50 -1.69
CA SER A 185 18.90 -16.77 -2.86
C SER A 185 19.86 -15.74 -3.44
N ALA A 186 20.86 -15.27 -2.70
CA ALA A 186 21.79 -14.23 -3.17
C ALA A 186 23.07 -14.85 -3.72
N TRP A 187 23.42 -14.55 -4.97
CA TRP A 187 24.67 -15.03 -5.54
C TRP A 187 25.86 -14.41 -4.80
N SER A 188 26.80 -15.26 -4.36
CA SER A 188 27.97 -14.81 -3.61
C SER A 188 28.95 -14.09 -4.53
N VAL A 189 28.99 -12.76 -4.45
CA VAL A 189 29.81 -11.89 -5.29
C VAL A 189 30.64 -10.92 -4.48
N GLN A 190 31.84 -10.64 -4.98
CA GLN A 190 32.65 -9.50 -4.55
C GLN A 190 32.61 -8.45 -5.66
N LEU A 191 32.22 -7.24 -5.28
CA LEU A 191 32.12 -6.11 -6.20
C LEU A 191 33.39 -5.27 -6.23
N SER A 192 33.61 -4.58 -7.35
CA SER A 192 34.66 -3.57 -7.49
C SER A 192 34.31 -2.31 -6.71
N GLU A 193 35.31 -1.50 -6.38
CA GLU A 193 35.11 -0.18 -5.75
C GLU A 193 34.33 0.81 -6.64
N GLN A 194 34.12 0.49 -7.93
CA GLN A 194 33.33 1.31 -8.86
C GLN A 194 31.84 1.00 -8.81
N ALA A 195 31.47 -0.18 -8.29
CA ALA A 195 30.07 -0.54 -8.12
C ALA A 195 29.52 0.17 -6.88
N LYS A 196 28.35 0.77 -7.01
CA LYS A 196 27.65 1.41 -5.90
C LYS A 196 26.60 0.44 -5.34
N VAL A 197 26.81 0.01 -4.10
CA VAL A 197 25.90 -0.87 -3.39
C VAL A 197 24.79 -0.05 -2.75
N HIS A 198 23.56 -0.55 -2.83
CA HIS A 198 22.35 0.08 -2.31
C HIS A 198 21.65 -0.76 -1.25
N ALA A 199 21.88 -2.07 -1.27
CA ALA A 199 21.39 -2.98 -0.25
C ALA A 199 22.28 -4.21 -0.12
N GLN A 200 22.33 -4.75 1.10
CA GLN A 200 23.17 -5.86 1.53
C GLN A 200 22.39 -6.81 2.46
N VAL A 201 22.83 -8.05 2.57
CA VAL A 201 22.34 -8.98 3.62
C VAL A 201 22.84 -8.52 4.99
N GLU A 202 21.99 -8.57 6.02
CA GLU A 202 22.28 -8.23 7.43
C GLU A 202 22.72 -6.77 7.71
N ASP A 203 23.86 -6.33 7.17
CA ASP A 203 24.45 -5.01 7.42
C ASP A 203 25.26 -4.48 6.25
N GLU A 204 25.81 -3.27 6.39
CA GLU A 204 26.60 -2.54 5.38
C GLU A 204 27.79 -3.35 4.79
N ASN A 205 28.30 -4.35 5.52
CA ASN A 205 29.43 -5.19 5.12
C ASN A 205 29.02 -6.57 4.57
N GLY A 206 27.72 -6.87 4.51
CA GLY A 206 27.20 -8.15 4.06
C GLY A 206 27.24 -8.36 2.54
N GLN A 207 26.64 -9.46 2.09
CA GLN A 207 26.59 -9.81 0.66
C GLN A 207 25.72 -8.79 -0.10
N PRO A 208 26.23 -8.11 -1.15
CA PRO A 208 25.43 -7.20 -1.95
C PRO A 208 24.22 -7.88 -2.59
N VAL A 209 23.05 -7.25 -2.42
CA VAL A 209 21.78 -7.69 -3.01
C VAL A 209 21.15 -6.68 -3.96
N ILE A 210 21.52 -5.40 -3.89
CA ILE A 210 21.17 -4.40 -4.91
C ILE A 210 22.39 -3.52 -5.16
N TRP A 211 22.81 -3.38 -6.42
CA TRP A 211 23.89 -2.47 -6.79
C TRP A 211 23.74 -1.94 -8.22
N GLU A 212 24.39 -0.81 -8.49
CA GLU A 212 24.59 -0.29 -9.84
C GLU A 212 26.08 -0.26 -10.22
N ASN A 213 26.36 -0.38 -11.51
CA ASN A 213 27.70 -0.25 -12.05
C ASN A 213 27.67 0.52 -13.38
N GLN A 214 28.37 1.64 -13.43
CA GLN A 214 28.54 2.42 -14.66
C GLN A 214 29.36 1.62 -15.67
N TYR A 215 28.87 1.50 -16.91
CA TYR A 215 29.57 0.81 -17.98
C TYR A 215 29.49 1.60 -19.28
N GLY A 216 30.59 2.24 -19.67
CA GLY A 216 30.59 3.19 -20.78
C GLY A 216 29.73 4.41 -20.43
N LYS A 217 28.78 4.74 -21.31
CA LYS A 217 27.85 5.86 -21.10
C LYS A 217 26.57 5.46 -20.37
N GLY A 218 26.22 4.19 -20.34
CA GLY A 218 25.08 3.66 -19.62
C GLY A 218 25.48 2.92 -18.34
N LYS A 219 24.54 2.18 -17.76
CA LYS A 219 24.79 1.41 -16.54
C LYS A 219 24.01 0.09 -16.48
N PHE A 220 24.51 -0.78 -15.61
CA PHE A 220 23.80 -1.97 -15.15
C PHE A 220 23.30 -1.75 -13.73
N VAL A 221 22.08 -2.20 -13.46
CA VAL A 221 21.54 -2.38 -12.11
C VAL A 221 21.29 -3.87 -11.93
N VAL A 222 21.60 -4.40 -10.74
CA VAL A 222 21.44 -5.83 -10.45
C VAL A 222 20.70 -6.02 -9.14
N ASP A 223 19.62 -6.80 -9.20
CA ASP A 223 18.89 -7.32 -8.05
C ASP A 223 19.28 -8.78 -7.83
N ASN A 224 19.83 -9.05 -6.65
CA ASN A 224 20.44 -10.31 -6.26
C ASN A 224 19.87 -10.82 -4.92
N PHE A 225 18.67 -10.37 -4.52
CA PHE A 225 17.99 -10.87 -3.32
C PHE A 225 17.08 -12.08 -3.61
N GLY A 226 16.74 -12.31 -4.88
CA GLY A 226 16.07 -13.53 -5.34
C GLY A 226 14.63 -13.74 -4.88
N LEU A 227 13.94 -12.71 -4.37
CA LEU A 227 12.53 -12.77 -3.90
C LEU A 227 11.59 -12.27 -5.00
N TYR A 228 10.62 -13.07 -5.44
CA TYR A 228 9.76 -12.76 -6.61
C TYR A 228 8.28 -12.65 -6.26
N GLU A 229 7.97 -11.94 -5.18
CA GLU A 229 6.63 -11.85 -4.62
C GLU A 229 6.11 -10.41 -4.51
N LYS A 230 4.80 -10.29 -4.28
CA LYS A 230 4.09 -9.02 -4.18
C LYS A 230 4.65 -8.12 -3.07
N ALA A 231 5.14 -8.71 -1.97
CA ALA A 231 5.63 -7.98 -0.80
C ALA A 231 6.91 -7.17 -1.05
N VAL A 232 7.65 -7.42 -2.14
CA VAL A 232 8.94 -6.75 -2.44
C VAL A 232 8.92 -5.87 -3.69
N ARG A 233 7.74 -5.58 -4.25
CA ARG A 233 7.59 -4.73 -5.45
C ARG A 233 8.23 -3.35 -5.31
N GLY A 234 8.21 -2.76 -4.11
CA GLY A 234 8.87 -1.49 -3.83
C GLY A 234 10.39 -1.52 -3.96
N PHE A 235 11.03 -2.68 -3.73
CA PHE A 235 12.47 -2.83 -3.89
C PHE A 235 12.83 -2.81 -5.38
N TYR A 236 12.06 -3.54 -6.20
CA TYR A 236 12.21 -3.51 -7.66
C TYR A 236 11.91 -2.13 -8.26
N ALA A 237 10.90 -1.41 -7.76
CA ALA A 237 10.62 -0.04 -8.22
C ALA A 237 11.79 0.91 -7.87
N ALA A 238 12.37 0.77 -6.67
CA ALA A 238 13.57 1.51 -6.28
C ALA A 238 14.76 1.17 -7.18
N SER A 239 15.02 -0.10 -7.48
CA SER A 239 16.07 -0.54 -8.42
C SER A 239 15.84 -0.02 -9.84
N TYR A 240 14.62 -0.12 -10.37
CA TYR A 240 14.28 0.39 -11.70
C TYR A 240 14.51 1.91 -11.79
N SER A 241 14.23 2.66 -10.72
CA SER A 241 14.46 4.11 -10.67
C SER A 241 15.94 4.54 -10.75
N LEU A 242 16.89 3.62 -10.58
CA LEU A 242 18.33 3.88 -10.74
C LEU A 242 18.80 3.90 -12.21
N LEU A 243 18.04 3.26 -13.12
CA LEU A 243 18.50 2.97 -14.48
C LEU A 243 18.83 4.21 -15.30
N THR A 244 17.99 5.24 -15.25
CA THR A 244 18.13 6.44 -16.09
C THR A 244 18.61 7.62 -15.27
N ASP A 245 19.08 8.69 -15.90
CA ASP A 245 19.47 9.93 -15.21
C ASP A 245 18.38 10.45 -14.26
N VAL A 246 17.11 10.21 -14.62
CA VAL A 246 15.95 10.62 -13.82
C VAL A 246 14.86 9.55 -13.85
N GLY A 247 14.74 8.80 -12.75
CA GLY A 247 13.63 7.86 -12.52
C GLY A 247 12.38 8.60 -12.01
N ILE A 248 11.24 8.44 -12.68
CA ILE A 248 9.98 9.10 -12.30
C ILE A 248 8.83 8.12 -12.43
N TYR A 249 7.94 8.09 -11.45
CA TYR A 249 6.69 7.34 -11.51
C TYR A 249 5.63 7.95 -10.57
N PRO A 250 4.32 7.85 -10.91
CA PRO A 250 3.28 8.40 -10.05
C PRO A 250 3.13 7.59 -8.77
N VAL A 251 2.69 8.26 -7.71
CA VAL A 251 2.43 7.66 -6.39
C VAL A 251 1.14 8.23 -5.79
N ILE A 252 0.54 7.51 -4.85
CA ILE A 252 -0.73 7.89 -4.22
C ILE A 252 -0.52 9.01 -3.19
N ASN A 253 0.55 8.92 -2.41
CA ASN A 253 0.84 9.79 -1.27
C ASN A 253 -0.32 9.84 -0.27
N GLY A 254 -0.48 8.79 0.54
CA GLY A 254 -1.50 8.76 1.58
C GLY A 254 -1.30 7.66 2.63
N SER A 255 -1.61 7.98 3.88
CA SER A 255 -1.69 7.06 5.00
C SER A 255 -3.14 7.01 5.49
N ALA A 256 -3.71 5.82 5.60
CA ALA A 256 -5.03 5.61 6.18
C ALA A 256 -4.98 4.56 7.29
N PHE A 257 -5.65 4.88 8.40
CA PHE A 257 -5.84 3.97 9.53
C PHE A 257 -7.33 3.68 9.72
N TYR A 258 -7.64 2.39 9.75
CA TYR A 258 -9.00 1.86 9.89
C TYR A 258 -9.23 1.32 11.28
N LEU A 259 -10.41 1.61 11.82
CA LEU A 259 -10.95 0.97 13.01
C LEU A 259 -12.07 0.05 12.55
N ASP A 260 -11.75 -1.23 12.40
CA ASP A 260 -12.74 -2.26 12.08
C ASP A 260 -13.67 -2.43 13.28
N ASP A 261 -14.92 -2.78 13.04
CA ASP A 261 -15.92 -2.91 14.11
C ASP A 261 -16.05 -1.65 15.00
N PHE A 262 -15.98 -0.46 14.40
CA PHE A 262 -16.05 0.78 15.18
C PHE A 262 -16.76 1.93 14.46
N PRO A 263 -17.80 2.53 15.06
CA PRO A 263 -18.45 2.14 16.31
C PRO A 263 -19.25 0.83 16.18
N SER A 264 -19.38 0.12 17.29
CA SER A 264 -20.08 -1.16 17.37
C SER A 264 -20.80 -1.32 18.72
N PRO A 265 -21.57 -2.41 18.91
CA PRO A 265 -21.96 -2.87 20.24
C PRO A 265 -20.72 -3.12 21.12
N VAL A 266 -20.91 -3.54 22.38
CA VAL A 266 -19.73 -4.02 23.13
C VAL A 266 -19.23 -5.28 22.42
N PRO A 267 -17.95 -5.36 22.01
CA PRO A 267 -17.42 -6.56 21.37
C PRO A 267 -17.65 -7.80 22.23
N ASN A 268 -18.03 -8.89 21.59
CA ASN A 268 -18.10 -10.20 22.22
C ASN A 268 -16.69 -10.77 22.30
N GLY A 269 -16.30 -11.40 23.41
CA GLY A 269 -14.98 -12.00 23.52
C GLY A 269 -14.61 -12.36 24.96
N ASP A 270 -13.41 -12.93 25.13
CA ASP A 270 -12.89 -13.28 26.43
C ASP A 270 -12.28 -12.06 27.14
N GLY A 271 -12.98 -11.57 28.15
CA GLY A 271 -12.52 -10.46 28.98
C GLY A 271 -11.46 -10.83 30.02
N THR A 272 -10.91 -12.06 29.98
CA THR A 272 -9.93 -12.56 30.96
C THR A 272 -8.74 -11.62 31.13
N TYR A 273 -8.13 -11.17 30.04
CA TYR A 273 -6.96 -10.28 30.09
C TYR A 273 -7.31 -8.86 30.54
N VAL A 274 -8.40 -8.31 30.01
CA VAL A 274 -8.94 -7.02 30.47
C VAL A 274 -9.20 -7.03 31.97
N LYS A 275 -9.79 -8.12 32.48
CA LYS A 275 -10.08 -8.24 33.91
C LYS A 275 -8.81 -8.44 34.73
N ARG A 276 -7.86 -9.23 34.25
CA ARG A 276 -6.57 -9.50 34.89
C ARG A 276 -5.77 -8.22 35.11
N ASP A 277 -5.67 -7.39 34.08
CA ASP A 277 -4.70 -6.29 34.05
C ASP A 277 -5.29 -4.92 34.42
N TYR A 278 -6.59 -4.71 34.16
CA TYR A 278 -7.25 -3.42 34.41
C TYR A 278 -8.34 -3.50 35.47
N GLU A 279 -8.71 -4.71 35.92
CA GLU A 279 -9.84 -4.96 36.82
C GLU A 279 -11.20 -4.46 36.30
N MET A 280 -11.30 -4.10 35.02
CA MET A 280 -12.48 -3.54 34.37
C MET A 280 -13.35 -4.60 33.69
N SER A 281 -14.58 -4.23 33.33
CA SER A 281 -15.33 -4.93 32.29
C SER A 281 -14.83 -4.50 30.91
N ILE A 282 -15.05 -5.33 29.89
CA ILE A 282 -14.76 -5.03 28.49
C ILE A 282 -15.31 -3.64 28.10
N SER A 283 -16.58 -3.36 28.39
CA SER A 283 -17.20 -2.07 28.08
C SER A 283 -16.52 -0.87 28.78
N ASN A 284 -16.11 -1.03 30.05
CA ASN A 284 -15.46 0.06 30.79
C ASN A 284 -14.04 0.28 30.29
N PHE A 285 -13.32 -0.79 29.97
CA PHE A 285 -11.98 -0.71 29.40
C PHE A 285 -12.00 0.03 28.06
N TYR A 286 -12.91 -0.34 27.14
CA TYR A 286 -13.01 0.36 25.86
C TYR A 286 -13.26 1.85 25.99
N MET A 287 -14.19 2.23 26.88
CA MET A 287 -14.60 3.62 27.03
C MET A 287 -13.55 4.48 27.74
N ASN A 288 -12.81 3.91 28.71
CA ASN A 288 -11.95 4.67 29.61
C ASN A 288 -10.45 4.46 29.38
N VAL A 289 -10.05 3.48 28.57
CA VAL A 289 -8.64 3.17 28.28
C VAL A 289 -8.41 3.14 26.78
N TRP A 290 -8.92 2.13 26.07
CA TRP A 290 -8.63 1.94 24.65
C TRP A 290 -9.00 3.15 23.79
N TRP A 291 -10.24 3.65 23.87
CA TRP A 291 -10.65 4.78 23.03
C TRP A 291 -9.88 6.07 23.32
N PRO A 292 -9.68 6.48 24.60
CA PRO A 292 -8.77 7.57 24.93
C PRO A 292 -7.35 7.40 24.37
N ASP A 293 -6.78 6.20 24.45
CA ASP A 293 -5.43 5.92 23.92
C ASP A 293 -5.38 6.02 22.39
N MET A 294 -6.41 5.51 21.69
CA MET A 294 -6.50 5.66 20.24
C MET A 294 -6.62 7.14 19.84
N LEU A 295 -7.35 7.94 20.62
CA LEU A 295 -7.44 9.39 20.39
C LEU A 295 -6.11 10.12 20.64
N GLU A 296 -5.32 9.66 21.61
CA GLU A 296 -3.97 10.17 21.88
C GLU A 296 -3.04 9.85 20.70
N LEU A 297 -2.97 8.59 20.26
CA LEU A 297 -2.20 8.18 19.07
C LEU A 297 -2.60 9.00 17.83
N ALA A 298 -3.90 9.21 17.63
CA ALA A 298 -4.36 10.04 16.52
C ALA A 298 -3.93 11.51 16.62
N SER A 299 -3.91 12.06 17.84
CA SER A 299 -3.45 13.43 18.07
C SER A 299 -1.95 13.57 17.82
N ASP A 300 -1.16 12.62 18.31
CA ASP A 300 0.30 12.67 18.27
C ASP A 300 0.83 12.53 16.83
N HIS A 301 0.20 11.67 16.03
CA HIS A 301 0.59 11.40 14.63
C HIS A 301 -0.29 12.10 13.58
N GLY A 302 -1.23 12.94 14.00
CA GLY A 302 -2.15 13.66 13.11
C GLY A 302 -3.08 12.76 12.29
N ILE A 303 -3.37 11.55 12.77
CA ILE A 303 -4.19 10.55 12.10
C ILE A 303 -5.67 10.94 12.18
N ARG A 304 -6.41 10.63 11.11
CA ARG A 304 -7.88 10.71 11.09
C ARG A 304 -8.43 9.33 10.76
N TYR A 305 -8.95 8.65 11.77
CA TYR A 305 -9.43 7.28 11.61
C TYR A 305 -10.64 7.17 10.69
N THR A 306 -10.69 6.04 9.98
CA THR A 306 -11.88 5.56 9.28
C THR A 306 -12.51 4.46 10.13
N GLY A 307 -13.59 4.79 10.83
CA GLY A 307 -14.34 3.80 11.60
C GLY A 307 -15.37 3.11 10.73
N VAL A 308 -15.30 1.78 10.59
CA VAL A 308 -16.26 1.01 9.80
C VAL A 308 -17.19 0.22 10.72
N MET A 309 -18.47 0.57 10.69
CA MET A 309 -19.44 0.09 11.68
C MET A 309 -20.16 -1.18 11.24
N ILE A 310 -20.54 -1.98 12.25
CA ILE A 310 -21.54 -3.04 12.15
C ILE A 310 -22.79 -2.69 12.97
N GLU A 311 -23.95 -3.24 12.64
CA GLU A 311 -25.15 -2.97 13.45
C GLU A 311 -25.24 -3.90 14.68
N ASN A 312 -24.89 -5.18 14.51
CA ASN A 312 -24.96 -6.19 15.56
C ASN A 312 -23.97 -7.35 15.33
N TYR A 313 -23.96 -8.34 16.22
CA TYR A 313 -23.12 -9.56 16.14
C TYR A 313 -23.99 -10.83 16.07
N GLY A 314 -25.21 -10.76 15.49
CA GLY A 314 -26.12 -11.90 15.43
C GLY A 314 -25.97 -12.67 14.12
N ASP A 315 -25.90 -14.00 14.15
CA ASP A 315 -25.55 -14.80 12.95
C ASP A 315 -26.72 -15.05 11.97
N ALA A 316 -27.79 -14.25 12.02
CA ALA A 316 -28.94 -14.45 11.15
C ALA A 316 -28.65 -14.11 9.68
N THR A 317 -28.51 -15.13 8.83
CA THR A 317 -28.21 -15.02 7.39
C THR A 317 -29.37 -15.41 6.47
N ASP A 318 -30.55 -15.72 7.03
CA ASP A 318 -31.74 -16.17 6.28
C ASP A 318 -32.56 -15.03 5.64
N GLY A 319 -32.21 -13.78 5.96
CA GLY A 319 -32.86 -12.55 5.52
C GLY A 319 -33.83 -11.93 6.54
N THR A 320 -33.92 -12.51 7.75
CA THR A 320 -34.55 -11.88 8.91
C THR A 320 -33.65 -10.77 9.44
N ILE A 321 -34.23 -9.58 9.68
CA ILE A 321 -33.50 -8.40 10.13
C ILE A 321 -33.82 -8.11 11.59
N GLU A 322 -32.78 -8.11 12.42
CA GLU A 322 -32.77 -7.80 13.84
C GLU A 322 -32.16 -6.42 14.09
N LYS A 323 -33.04 -5.44 14.31
CA LYS A 323 -32.59 -4.05 14.47
C LYS A 323 -31.92 -3.81 15.80
N GLN A 324 -30.78 -3.13 15.78
CA GLN A 324 -30.15 -2.66 17.00
C GLN A 324 -31.02 -1.58 17.66
N LYS A 325 -31.34 -1.78 18.94
CA LYS A 325 -32.22 -0.89 19.73
C LYS A 325 -31.43 0.09 20.58
N ASP A 326 -30.26 -0.31 21.07
CA ASP A 326 -29.39 0.58 21.84
C ASP A 326 -28.38 1.27 20.91
N THR A 327 -28.67 2.52 20.56
CA THR A 327 -27.85 3.33 19.66
C THR A 327 -26.86 4.23 20.39
N LYS A 328 -26.89 4.27 21.73
CA LYS A 328 -26.13 5.28 22.49
C LYS A 328 -24.63 5.16 22.34
N ARG A 329 -24.10 3.92 22.30
CA ARG A 329 -22.66 3.68 22.06
C ARG A 329 -22.25 4.15 20.67
N PHE A 330 -23.07 3.86 19.65
CA PHE A 330 -22.83 4.33 18.29
C PHE A 330 -22.79 5.85 18.24
N GLU A 331 -23.81 6.51 18.77
CA GLU A 331 -23.87 7.97 18.84
C GLU A 331 -22.67 8.54 19.60
N TYR A 332 -22.29 7.95 20.73
CA TYR A 332 -21.16 8.44 21.52
C TYR A 332 -19.82 8.33 20.76
N PHE A 333 -19.42 7.12 20.39
CA PHE A 333 -18.11 6.88 19.76
C PHE A 333 -18.05 7.44 18.34
N GLY A 334 -19.10 7.25 17.55
CA GLY A 334 -19.17 7.78 16.19
C GLY A 334 -19.12 9.30 16.16
N ASN A 335 -19.84 9.99 17.05
CA ASN A 335 -19.72 11.45 17.11
C ASN A 335 -18.33 11.89 17.59
N MET A 336 -17.71 11.22 18.55
CA MET A 336 -16.33 11.55 18.96
C MET A 336 -15.34 11.40 17.80
N LEU A 337 -15.42 10.29 17.07
CA LEU A 337 -14.59 10.03 15.89
C LEU A 337 -14.77 11.13 14.83
N LEU A 338 -16.02 11.49 14.52
CA LEU A 338 -16.33 12.55 13.56
C LEU A 338 -15.84 13.94 14.04
N HIS A 339 -15.95 14.26 15.33
CA HIS A 339 -15.45 15.53 15.88
C HIS A 339 -13.92 15.67 15.74
N GLN A 340 -13.18 14.55 15.79
CA GLN A 340 -11.74 14.50 15.55
C GLN A 340 -11.38 14.55 14.05
N GLY A 341 -12.38 14.64 13.16
CA GLY A 341 -12.18 14.70 11.71
C GLY A 341 -11.99 13.34 11.05
N GLY A 342 -12.27 12.24 11.75
CA GLY A 342 -12.39 10.92 11.15
C GLY A 342 -13.61 10.77 10.25
N GLU A 343 -13.76 9.60 9.64
CA GLU A 343 -14.91 9.25 8.80
C GLU A 343 -15.58 7.95 9.26
N LEU A 344 -16.83 7.75 8.84
CA LEU A 344 -17.57 6.51 9.09
C LEU A 344 -17.81 5.75 7.77
N GLY A 345 -17.72 4.41 7.86
CA GLY A 345 -18.01 3.48 6.77
C GLY A 345 -18.76 2.24 7.25
N TYR A 346 -18.78 1.21 6.42
CA TYR A 346 -19.57 -0.01 6.62
C TYR A 346 -18.68 -1.24 6.77
N HIS A 347 -18.99 -2.13 7.71
CA HIS A 347 -18.25 -3.38 7.93
C HIS A 347 -19.15 -4.62 7.97
N GLY A 348 -20.22 -4.62 7.18
CA GLY A 348 -21.24 -5.67 7.23
C GLY A 348 -22.31 -5.41 8.30
N TYR A 349 -23.48 -6.03 8.13
CA TYR A 349 -24.63 -5.79 9.00
C TYR A 349 -24.46 -6.47 10.37
N ASN A 350 -24.03 -7.73 10.34
CA ASN A 350 -23.89 -8.60 11.49
C ASN A 350 -22.53 -9.32 11.54
N HIS A 351 -21.51 -8.70 10.94
CA HIS A 351 -20.17 -9.26 10.78
C HIS A 351 -20.09 -10.59 9.97
N GLN A 352 -21.15 -10.94 9.21
CA GLN A 352 -21.12 -12.07 8.29
C GLN A 352 -20.64 -11.62 6.90
N PRO A 353 -19.61 -12.25 6.31
CA PRO A 353 -19.15 -11.90 4.97
C PRO A 353 -20.26 -12.03 3.91
N LEU A 354 -20.19 -11.21 2.87
CA LEU A 354 -21.17 -11.22 1.77
C LEU A 354 -20.84 -12.35 0.79
N SER A 355 -21.22 -13.56 1.17
CA SER A 355 -21.06 -14.78 0.37
C SER A 355 -22.35 -15.59 0.31
N LEU A 356 -22.55 -16.30 -0.80
CA LEU A 356 -23.68 -17.18 -1.05
C LEU A 356 -23.32 -18.65 -0.74
N PRO A 357 -24.28 -19.59 -0.73
CA PRO A 357 -24.04 -20.98 -0.30
C PRO A 357 -23.15 -21.82 -1.23
N ASN A 358 -22.65 -21.23 -2.32
CA ASN A 358 -21.59 -21.81 -3.15
C ASN A 358 -20.18 -21.57 -2.58
N THR A 359 -20.04 -20.74 -1.55
CA THR A 359 -18.83 -20.62 -0.75
C THR A 359 -18.91 -21.60 0.42
N ASP A 360 -17.91 -22.44 0.57
CA ASP A 360 -17.75 -23.34 1.71
C ASP A 360 -16.51 -22.92 2.48
N TYR A 361 -16.71 -22.35 3.67
CA TYR A 361 -15.62 -21.90 4.53
C TYR A 361 -14.93 -23.06 5.26
N GLY A 362 -15.52 -24.26 5.27
CA GLY A 362 -15.02 -25.40 6.03
C GLY A 362 -14.79 -25.06 7.50
N ASP A 363 -13.66 -25.53 8.03
CA ASP A 363 -13.21 -25.24 9.40
C ASP A 363 -12.29 -24.01 9.48
N VAL A 364 -12.11 -23.29 8.37
CA VAL A 364 -11.14 -22.17 8.26
C VAL A 364 -11.70 -20.90 8.86
N LEU A 365 -12.98 -20.60 8.56
CA LEU A 365 -13.66 -19.41 9.07
C LEU A 365 -15.00 -19.79 9.71
N PRO A 366 -15.30 -19.27 10.92
CA PRO A 366 -16.52 -19.62 11.66
C PRO A 366 -17.74 -18.81 11.21
N TYR A 367 -17.95 -18.66 9.89
CA TYR A 367 -19.02 -17.83 9.33
C TYR A 367 -20.12 -18.63 8.64
N ASP A 368 -21.31 -18.05 8.62
CA ASP A 368 -22.43 -18.54 7.84
C ASP A 368 -22.49 -17.85 6.48
N THR A 369 -23.09 -18.53 5.48
CA THR A 369 -23.37 -17.91 4.18
C THR A 369 -24.80 -17.38 4.10
N TRP A 370 -25.00 -16.31 3.33
CA TRP A 370 -26.32 -15.74 3.09
C TRP A 370 -27.17 -16.70 2.28
N LYS A 371 -28.39 -16.99 2.77
CA LYS A 371 -29.32 -17.96 2.12
C LYS A 371 -29.52 -17.70 0.62
N ASN A 372 -29.53 -16.43 0.22
CA ASN A 372 -29.59 -15.97 -1.17
C ASN A 372 -29.26 -14.48 -1.25
N GLN A 373 -29.10 -13.96 -2.48
CA GLN A 373 -28.82 -12.55 -2.74
C GLN A 373 -29.88 -11.59 -2.16
N SER A 374 -31.16 -12.01 -2.06
CA SER A 374 -32.19 -11.16 -1.45
C SER A 374 -31.99 -10.98 0.05
N ALA A 375 -31.56 -12.02 0.77
CA ALA A 375 -31.21 -11.93 2.19
C ALA A 375 -30.00 -11.00 2.40
N MET A 376 -28.94 -11.24 1.62
CA MET A 376 -27.72 -10.42 1.62
C MET A 376 -28.02 -8.93 1.36
N LYS A 377 -28.83 -8.63 0.34
CA LYS A 377 -29.25 -7.26 0.02
C LYS A 377 -30.06 -6.60 1.14
N LYS A 378 -30.93 -7.36 1.83
CA LYS A 378 -31.70 -6.82 2.96
C LYS A 378 -30.79 -6.41 4.11
N ALA A 379 -29.73 -7.18 4.37
CA ALA A 379 -28.77 -6.90 5.42
C ALA A 379 -28.00 -5.61 5.14
N VAL A 380 -27.40 -5.48 3.94
CA VAL A 380 -26.69 -4.25 3.55
C VAL A 380 -27.64 -3.04 3.55
N LYS A 381 -28.88 -3.22 3.07
CA LYS A 381 -29.89 -2.14 3.11
C LYS A 381 -30.24 -1.71 4.53
N GLU A 382 -30.31 -2.63 5.48
CA GLU A 382 -30.55 -2.28 6.87
C GLU A 382 -29.34 -1.53 7.46
N LEU A 383 -28.12 -1.99 7.20
CA LEU A 383 -26.90 -1.34 7.67
C LEU A 383 -26.82 0.12 7.18
N VAL A 384 -27.10 0.37 5.90
CA VAL A 384 -27.19 1.73 5.34
C VAL A 384 -28.27 2.54 6.05
N ARG A 385 -29.48 1.98 6.17
CA ARG A 385 -30.61 2.64 6.87
C ARG A 385 -30.27 2.95 8.34
N PHE A 386 -29.49 2.11 9.00
CA PHE A 386 -29.04 2.29 10.37
C PHE A 386 -28.04 3.44 10.46
N GLY A 387 -27.03 3.46 9.58
CA GLY A 387 -26.04 4.53 9.47
C GLY A 387 -26.68 5.89 9.23
N ASP A 388 -27.53 6.00 8.21
CA ASP A 388 -28.26 7.23 7.87
C ASP A 388 -29.14 7.73 9.02
N LYS A 389 -29.70 6.82 9.81
CA LYS A 389 -30.56 7.16 10.95
C LYS A 389 -29.75 7.75 12.10
N ILE A 390 -28.60 7.18 12.40
CA ILE A 390 -27.78 7.58 13.56
C ILE A 390 -26.91 8.79 13.21
N PHE A 391 -26.40 8.85 11.98
CA PHE A 391 -25.49 9.88 11.50
C PHE A 391 -26.05 10.57 10.23
N PRO A 392 -27.19 11.29 10.32
CA PRO A 392 -27.88 11.85 9.16
C PRO A 392 -27.12 12.96 8.43
N SER A 393 -26.02 13.44 9.00
CA SER A 393 -25.17 14.51 8.44
C SER A 393 -23.82 14.00 7.95
N THR A 394 -23.65 12.67 7.84
CA THR A 394 -22.40 12.03 7.41
C THR A 394 -22.68 11.16 6.19
N SER A 395 -21.88 11.32 5.13
CA SER A 395 -21.90 10.41 3.99
C SER A 395 -20.90 9.27 4.17
N MET A 396 -21.40 8.05 4.36
CA MET A 396 -20.59 6.83 4.43
C MET A 396 -20.44 6.22 3.03
N SER A 397 -19.20 6.00 2.59
CA SER A 397 -18.90 5.52 1.24
C SER A 397 -17.88 4.38 1.17
N VAL A 398 -17.24 4.04 2.29
CA VAL A 398 -16.24 2.98 2.36
C VAL A 398 -16.88 1.72 2.93
N TYR A 399 -16.61 0.58 2.31
CA TYR A 399 -17.01 -0.73 2.78
C TYR A 399 -15.78 -1.61 3.01
N VAL A 400 -15.65 -2.17 4.21
CA VAL A 400 -14.65 -3.19 4.52
C VAL A 400 -15.39 -4.52 4.67
N PRO A 401 -15.07 -5.58 3.91
CA PRO A 401 -15.72 -6.86 4.10
C PRO A 401 -15.33 -7.48 5.45
N PRO A 402 -16.28 -8.07 6.21
CA PRO A 402 -15.94 -8.85 7.39
C PRO A 402 -14.87 -9.90 7.09
N SER A 403 -13.83 -9.94 7.91
CA SER A 403 -12.64 -10.77 7.72
C SER A 403 -11.98 -10.66 6.32
N ASN A 404 -12.21 -9.56 5.61
CA ASN A 404 -11.72 -9.32 4.24
C ASN A 404 -12.24 -10.33 3.22
N VAL A 405 -13.38 -10.98 3.52
CA VAL A 405 -14.03 -11.95 2.64
C VAL A 405 -15.17 -11.29 1.89
N LEU A 406 -15.12 -11.36 0.56
CA LEU A 406 -16.17 -10.85 -0.30
C LEU A 406 -16.29 -11.73 -1.55
N SER A 407 -17.42 -12.40 -1.72
CA SER A 407 -17.65 -13.20 -2.93
C SER A 407 -17.87 -12.31 -4.15
N ALA A 408 -17.67 -12.85 -5.35
CA ALA A 408 -17.90 -12.11 -6.60
C ALA A 408 -19.37 -11.62 -6.72
N GLU A 409 -20.32 -12.41 -6.22
CA GLU A 409 -21.74 -12.05 -6.16
C GLU A 409 -22.01 -10.95 -5.14
N GLY A 410 -21.36 -11.01 -3.97
CA GLY A 410 -21.41 -9.96 -2.96
C GLY A 410 -20.87 -8.63 -3.50
N ARG A 411 -19.67 -8.65 -4.10
CA ARG A 411 -19.00 -7.50 -4.72
C ARG A 411 -19.86 -6.87 -5.80
N ARG A 412 -20.40 -7.67 -6.72
CA ARG A 412 -21.29 -7.18 -7.78
C ARG A 412 -22.56 -6.54 -7.23
N MET A 413 -23.19 -7.17 -6.22
CA MET A 413 -24.36 -6.63 -5.56
C MET A 413 -24.06 -5.27 -4.91
N LEU A 414 -22.90 -5.11 -4.24
CA LEU A 414 -22.51 -3.82 -3.68
C LEU A 414 -22.44 -2.72 -4.76
N ALA A 415 -21.80 -3.01 -5.89
CA ALA A 415 -21.66 -2.06 -6.99
C ALA A 415 -23.01 -1.66 -7.63
N GLU A 416 -23.87 -2.65 -7.91
CA GLU A 416 -25.13 -2.44 -8.63
C GLU A 416 -26.23 -1.84 -7.74
N ASP A 417 -26.33 -2.30 -6.50
CA ASP A 417 -27.48 -2.00 -5.63
C ASP A 417 -27.20 -0.91 -4.60
N PHE A 418 -25.93 -0.61 -4.32
CA PHE A 418 -25.51 0.33 -3.27
C PHE A 418 -24.48 1.34 -3.80
N PRO A 419 -24.84 2.18 -4.80
CA PRO A 419 -23.90 3.09 -5.45
C PRO A 419 -23.29 4.15 -4.52
N GLN A 420 -23.84 4.36 -3.32
CA GLN A 420 -23.21 5.19 -2.29
C GLN A 420 -21.91 4.58 -1.75
N ILE A 421 -21.75 3.26 -1.82
CA ILE A 421 -20.48 2.59 -1.56
C ILE A 421 -19.61 2.81 -2.79
N ARG A 422 -18.52 3.55 -2.59
CA ARG A 422 -17.59 3.98 -3.63
C ARG A 422 -16.23 3.31 -3.50
N THR A 423 -15.92 2.80 -2.31
CA THR A 423 -14.65 2.15 -2.01
C THR A 423 -14.92 0.81 -1.37
N ILE A 424 -14.18 -0.21 -1.80
CA ILE A 424 -14.03 -1.45 -1.06
C ILE A 424 -12.58 -1.49 -0.56
N ALA A 425 -12.40 -1.69 0.75
CA ALA A 425 -11.10 -1.83 1.36
C ALA A 425 -10.99 -3.21 2.01
N SER A 426 -10.12 -4.07 1.45
CA SER A 426 -9.98 -5.49 1.78
C SER A 426 -8.49 -5.84 1.84
N ASN A 427 -7.98 -6.94 1.29
CA ASN A 427 -6.57 -7.35 1.45
C ASN A 427 -5.69 -7.05 0.24
N TYR A 428 -4.45 -6.63 0.48
CA TYR A 428 -3.40 -6.58 -0.55
C TYR A 428 -2.84 -7.97 -0.87
N PHE A 429 -2.57 -8.76 0.16
CA PHE A 429 -1.97 -10.08 0.06
C PHE A 429 -3.00 -11.20 -0.05
N THR A 430 -2.58 -12.31 -0.65
CA THR A 430 -3.44 -13.49 -0.82
C THR A 430 -3.77 -14.09 0.55
N GLY A 431 -5.00 -14.51 0.74
CA GLY A 431 -5.43 -15.26 1.91
C GLY A 431 -6.59 -16.18 1.56
N GLU A 432 -6.82 -17.18 2.38
CA GLU A 432 -7.94 -18.10 2.16
C GLU A 432 -9.26 -17.32 2.21
N PHE A 433 -10.05 -17.37 1.13
CA PHE A 433 -11.28 -16.59 0.91
C PHE A 433 -11.14 -15.06 0.83
N ALA A 434 -9.92 -14.52 0.95
CA ALA A 434 -9.71 -13.07 0.94
C ALA A 434 -10.07 -12.46 -0.41
N TYR A 435 -10.77 -11.33 -0.38
CA TYR A 435 -10.92 -10.47 -1.55
C TYR A 435 -9.65 -9.64 -1.72
N VAL A 436 -8.77 -10.15 -2.58
CA VAL A 436 -7.45 -9.58 -2.88
C VAL A 436 -7.59 -8.44 -3.88
N GLN A 437 -6.88 -7.34 -3.63
CA GLN A 437 -6.95 -6.13 -4.44
C GLN A 437 -5.56 -5.61 -4.82
N GLU A 438 -5.53 -4.79 -5.87
CA GLU A 438 -4.49 -3.80 -6.14
C GLU A 438 -5.06 -2.39 -5.86
N PHE A 439 -4.21 -1.36 -5.83
CA PHE A 439 -4.67 0.03 -5.72
C PHE A 439 -5.17 0.55 -7.07
N GLU A 440 -6.45 0.36 -7.38
CA GLU A 440 -7.00 0.76 -8.67
C GLU A 440 -8.45 1.26 -8.61
N VAL A 441 -8.91 1.79 -9.73
CA VAL A 441 -10.33 2.04 -9.99
C VAL A 441 -10.82 0.91 -10.90
N ALA A 442 -11.68 0.05 -10.36
CA ALA A 442 -12.25 -1.07 -11.09
C ALA A 442 -13.21 -0.59 -12.21
N GLU A 443 -13.54 -1.49 -13.14
CA GLU A 443 -14.36 -1.17 -14.32
C GLU A 443 -15.75 -0.60 -13.99
N ASP A 444 -16.31 -0.94 -12.83
CA ASP A 444 -17.59 -0.43 -12.34
C ASP A 444 -17.49 0.87 -11.53
N GLY A 445 -16.28 1.45 -11.45
CA GLY A 445 -16.01 2.71 -10.76
C GLY A 445 -15.88 2.59 -9.24
N ILE A 446 -15.85 1.37 -8.68
CA ILE A 446 -15.42 1.16 -7.29
C ILE A 446 -13.91 1.38 -7.21
N VAL A 447 -13.47 2.11 -6.20
CA VAL A 447 -12.06 2.23 -5.85
C VAL A 447 -11.68 1.05 -4.97
N GLU A 448 -10.71 0.27 -5.42
CA GLU A 448 -10.14 -0.85 -4.68
C GLU A 448 -8.99 -0.28 -3.83
N GLN A 449 -9.08 -0.45 -2.50
CA GLN A 449 -8.15 0.15 -1.54
C GLN A 449 -7.69 -0.89 -0.51
N PRO A 450 -6.72 -1.74 -0.86
CA PRO A 450 -6.29 -2.83 0.01
C PRO A 450 -5.65 -2.37 1.33
N ARG A 451 -5.81 -3.21 2.34
CA ARG A 451 -5.07 -3.31 3.60
C ARG A 451 -3.71 -3.96 3.35
N ILE A 452 -2.66 -3.28 3.78
CA ILE A 452 -1.29 -3.79 3.67
C ILE A 452 -0.93 -4.55 4.96
N ILE A 453 -1.24 -3.96 6.11
CA ILE A 453 -0.93 -4.53 7.44
C ILE A 453 -2.10 -4.35 8.42
N SER A 454 -2.06 -5.06 9.54
CA SER A 454 -3.13 -4.99 10.53
C SER A 454 -2.71 -5.40 11.94
N GLY A 455 -3.51 -4.98 12.92
CA GLY A 455 -3.36 -5.33 14.33
C GLY A 455 -2.28 -4.49 15.02
N ALA A 456 -1.88 -4.92 16.21
CA ALA A 456 -0.85 -4.25 17.01
C ALA A 456 0.41 -5.10 17.21
N ILE A 457 0.45 -6.30 16.63
CA ILE A 457 1.66 -7.12 16.55
C ILE A 457 2.19 -6.94 15.13
N ILE A 458 3.14 -6.02 14.97
CA ILE A 458 3.75 -5.70 13.68
C ILE A 458 4.96 -6.62 13.50
N ASP A 459 4.74 -7.77 12.86
CA ASP A 459 5.78 -8.75 12.56
C ASP A 459 6.72 -8.30 11.42
N SER A 460 7.76 -9.10 11.17
CA SER A 460 8.78 -8.80 10.17
C SER A 460 8.23 -8.75 8.74
N TYR A 461 7.26 -9.60 8.39
CA TYR A 461 6.61 -9.56 7.08
C TYR A 461 5.81 -8.27 6.88
N MET A 462 5.06 -7.86 7.92
CA MET A 462 4.31 -6.60 7.91
C MET A 462 5.23 -5.38 7.78
N LYS A 463 6.38 -5.36 8.47
CA LYS A 463 7.37 -4.28 8.32
C LYS A 463 7.94 -4.22 6.91
N MET A 464 8.30 -5.37 6.33
CA MET A 464 8.81 -5.46 4.96
C MET A 464 7.75 -4.99 3.95
N ALA A 465 6.50 -5.44 4.10
CA ALA A 465 5.38 -5.04 3.26
C ALA A 465 5.12 -3.52 3.34
N ALA A 466 5.12 -2.94 4.54
CA ALA A 466 4.96 -1.51 4.74
C ALA A 466 6.11 -0.71 4.09
N LEU A 467 7.36 -1.14 4.26
CA LEU A 467 8.54 -0.53 3.63
C LEU A 467 8.44 -0.57 2.10
N SER A 468 8.04 -1.71 1.54
CA SER A 468 7.89 -1.92 0.11
C SER A 468 6.82 -1.01 -0.47
N GLU A 469 5.63 -0.95 0.14
CA GLU A 469 4.53 -0.11 -0.33
C GLU A 469 4.80 1.39 -0.14
N LEU A 470 5.62 1.75 0.84
CA LEU A 470 6.13 3.11 1.01
C LEU A 470 6.99 3.55 -0.19
N ASN A 471 7.71 2.63 -0.82
CA ASN A 471 8.58 2.93 -1.96
C ASN A 471 7.95 2.58 -3.32
N MET A 472 6.88 1.81 -3.36
CA MET A 472 6.09 1.54 -4.58
C MET A 472 5.00 2.61 -4.80
N HIS A 473 4.07 2.73 -3.87
CA HIS A 473 2.88 3.58 -4.02
C HIS A 473 2.94 4.84 -3.14
N PHE A 474 3.96 4.94 -2.26
CA PHE A 474 4.04 5.95 -1.21
C PHE A 474 2.75 5.98 -0.39
N VAL A 475 2.39 4.81 0.16
CA VAL A 475 1.12 4.58 0.84
C VAL A 475 1.32 3.80 2.14
N ASN A 476 0.48 4.10 3.13
CA ASN A 476 0.25 3.24 4.30
C ASN A 476 -1.25 2.93 4.41
N SER A 477 -1.58 1.68 4.73
CA SER A 477 -2.95 1.18 4.88
C SER A 477 -2.98 0.16 6.01
N HIS A 478 -3.36 0.62 7.20
CA HIS A 478 -3.32 -0.14 8.45
C HIS A 478 -4.70 -0.29 9.08
N PHE A 479 -5.04 -1.49 9.55
CA PHE A 479 -6.35 -1.78 10.15
C PHE A 479 -6.17 -2.33 11.55
N ILE A 480 -6.98 -1.88 12.50
CA ILE A 480 -6.97 -2.38 13.87
C ILE A 480 -8.39 -2.67 14.31
N HIS A 481 -8.57 -3.76 15.07
CA HIS A 481 -9.86 -4.04 15.67
C HIS A 481 -9.83 -3.71 17.16
N PRO A 482 -10.94 -3.19 17.72
CA PRO A 482 -11.05 -3.02 19.15
C PRO A 482 -10.91 -4.36 19.89
N ASP A 483 -11.38 -5.47 19.33
CA ASP A 483 -11.38 -6.80 19.96
C ASP A 483 -10.07 -7.59 19.82
N ASP A 484 -9.03 -7.06 19.15
CA ASP A 484 -7.70 -7.70 19.11
C ASP A 484 -7.17 -8.02 20.52
N LEU A 485 -7.52 -7.19 21.52
CA LEU A 485 -7.15 -7.37 22.92
C LEU A 485 -7.99 -8.41 23.69
N LEU A 486 -8.95 -9.07 23.04
CA LEU A 486 -9.78 -10.14 23.61
C LEU A 486 -9.41 -11.52 23.06
N ASP A 487 -8.45 -11.58 22.14
CA ASP A 487 -8.02 -12.77 21.44
C ASP A 487 -6.52 -13.02 21.66
N GLU A 488 -6.17 -14.21 22.17
CA GLU A 488 -4.78 -14.56 22.48
C GLU A 488 -3.89 -14.50 21.25
N ASP A 489 -4.39 -14.95 20.10
CA ASP A 489 -3.64 -14.98 18.83
C ASP A 489 -3.41 -13.58 18.27
N ARG A 490 -4.23 -12.60 18.67
CA ARG A 490 -4.10 -11.18 18.31
C ARG A 490 -3.41 -10.34 19.38
N GLY A 491 -2.87 -10.98 20.42
CA GLY A 491 -2.00 -10.35 21.40
C GLY A 491 -2.65 -9.99 22.73
N ALA A 492 -3.87 -10.45 23.03
CA ALA A 492 -4.52 -10.20 24.31
C ALA A 492 -3.63 -10.56 25.52
N ALA A 493 -2.84 -11.64 25.41
CA ALA A 493 -1.92 -12.07 26.46
C ALA A 493 -0.79 -11.06 26.76
N LEU A 494 -0.39 -10.25 25.76
CA LEU A 494 0.67 -9.24 25.86
C LEU A 494 0.24 -7.98 26.59
N VAL A 495 -1.06 -7.80 26.82
CA VAL A 495 -1.69 -6.60 27.43
C VAL A 495 -1.72 -5.40 26.50
N TRP A 496 -2.79 -4.62 26.60
CA TRP A 496 -3.00 -3.42 25.78
C TRP A 496 -1.85 -2.41 25.84
N GLU A 497 -1.18 -2.18 26.97
CA GLU A 497 -0.04 -1.27 27.04
C GLU A 497 1.07 -1.65 26.05
N LYS A 498 1.36 -2.95 25.90
CA LYS A 498 2.36 -3.42 24.93
C LYS A 498 1.87 -3.25 23.49
N LEU A 499 0.59 -3.53 23.23
CA LEU A 499 -0.03 -3.36 21.92
C LEU A 499 -0.05 -1.88 21.50
N LYS A 500 -0.43 -0.97 22.40
CA LYS A 500 -0.36 0.48 22.22
C LYS A 500 1.07 0.91 21.90
N GLY A 501 2.06 0.43 22.66
CA GLY A 501 3.47 0.72 22.42
C GLY A 501 3.93 0.30 21.03
N ASN A 502 3.58 -0.91 20.59
CA ASN A 502 3.92 -1.37 19.24
C ASN A 502 3.28 -0.51 18.12
N LEU A 503 2.04 -0.05 18.32
CA LEU A 503 1.38 0.86 17.37
C LEU A 503 2.08 2.21 17.33
N SER A 504 2.43 2.76 18.49
CA SER A 504 3.21 4.00 18.60
C SER A 504 4.54 3.87 17.88
N ASP A 505 5.31 2.80 18.15
CA ASP A 505 6.61 2.55 17.52
C ASP A 505 6.49 2.47 15.98
N TYR A 506 5.41 1.85 15.48
CA TYR A 506 5.14 1.79 14.03
C TYR A 506 4.79 3.16 13.43
N MET A 507 3.96 3.94 14.13
CA MET A 507 3.59 5.29 13.69
C MET A 507 4.79 6.25 13.74
N ASP A 508 5.64 6.16 14.77
CA ASP A 508 6.91 6.89 14.86
C ASP A 508 7.83 6.52 13.68
N TRP A 509 8.00 5.23 13.38
CA TRP A 509 8.77 4.79 12.22
C TRP A 509 8.23 5.34 10.90
N LEU A 510 6.90 5.41 10.74
CA LEU A 510 6.26 5.95 9.55
C LEU A 510 6.51 7.46 9.40
N ASP A 511 6.36 8.21 10.49
CA ASP A 511 6.59 9.66 10.52
C ASP A 511 8.05 10.02 10.25
N ASP A 512 8.99 9.25 10.80
CA ASP A 512 10.43 9.40 10.57
C ASP A 512 10.82 9.01 9.13
N SER A 513 10.30 7.88 8.64
CA SER A 513 10.66 7.35 7.31
C SER A 513 10.02 8.14 6.17
N ALA A 514 8.85 8.74 6.38
CA ALA A 514 8.08 9.43 5.35
C ALA A 514 7.30 10.65 5.87
N PRO A 515 7.98 11.71 6.33
CA PRO A 515 7.34 12.89 6.92
C PRO A 515 6.44 13.67 5.95
N SER A 516 6.57 13.40 4.63
CA SER A 516 5.72 14.01 3.59
C SER A 516 4.45 13.21 3.28
N LEU A 517 4.24 12.07 3.93
CA LEU A 517 3.07 11.21 3.72
C LEU A 517 1.82 11.87 4.30
N ARG A 518 0.75 11.94 3.50
CA ARG A 518 -0.48 12.63 3.92
C ARG A 518 -1.35 11.73 4.80
N GLN A 519 -1.70 12.19 6.00
CA GLN A 519 -2.74 11.52 6.81
C GLN A 519 -4.14 11.78 6.24
N LEU A 520 -4.74 10.74 5.65
CA LEU A 520 -6.02 10.74 4.92
C LEU A 520 -7.03 9.82 5.60
N THR A 521 -8.31 10.12 5.43
CA THR A 521 -9.38 9.14 5.69
C THR A 521 -9.50 8.18 4.51
N GLY A 522 -10.22 7.07 4.65
CA GLY A 522 -10.37 6.06 3.60
C GLY A 522 -10.94 6.63 2.30
N SER A 523 -12.00 7.44 2.39
CA SER A 523 -12.58 8.06 1.20
C SER A 523 -11.65 9.08 0.52
N GLU A 524 -10.79 9.75 1.29
CA GLU A 524 -9.79 10.67 0.74
C GLU A 524 -8.61 9.92 0.10
N LEU A 525 -8.16 8.81 0.70
CA LEU A 525 -7.17 7.93 0.10
C LEU A 525 -7.69 7.36 -1.22
N SER A 526 -8.96 6.97 -1.27
CA SER A 526 -9.61 6.56 -2.51
C SER A 526 -9.66 7.66 -3.57
N GLY A 527 -9.90 8.91 -3.16
CA GLY A 527 -9.78 10.06 -4.07
C GLY A 527 -8.36 10.24 -4.62
N ALA A 528 -7.33 9.96 -3.81
CA ALA A 528 -5.93 9.98 -4.25
C ALA A 528 -5.63 8.83 -5.24
N ILE A 529 -6.15 7.62 -4.99
CA ILE A 529 -6.04 6.46 -5.90
C ILE A 529 -6.64 6.76 -7.26
N GLN A 530 -7.78 7.46 -7.33
CA GLN A 530 -8.38 7.83 -8.62
C GLN A 530 -7.45 8.71 -9.48
N ARG A 531 -6.75 9.67 -8.86
CA ARG A 531 -5.80 10.56 -9.54
C ARG A 531 -4.54 9.80 -9.96
N TYR A 532 -4.02 8.98 -9.06
CA TYR A 532 -2.86 8.10 -9.29
C TYR A 532 -3.11 7.12 -10.45
N GLY A 533 -4.25 6.43 -10.43
CA GLY A 533 -4.57 5.42 -11.44
C GLY A 533 -4.83 6.04 -12.81
N ALA A 534 -5.41 7.24 -12.87
CA ALA A 534 -5.73 7.90 -14.13
C ALA A 534 -4.52 8.50 -14.84
N VAL A 535 -3.57 9.09 -14.09
CA VAL A 535 -2.50 9.89 -14.69
C VAL A 535 -1.56 9.04 -15.55
N THR A 536 -1.19 9.58 -16.71
CA THR A 536 -0.03 9.15 -17.48
C THR A 536 0.85 10.36 -17.74
N PHE A 537 2.12 10.14 -18.11
CA PHE A 537 3.04 11.24 -18.31
C PHE A 537 4.05 10.94 -19.41
N THR A 538 4.53 12.00 -20.05
CA THR A 538 5.73 11.97 -20.87
C THR A 538 6.82 12.76 -20.15
N LYS A 539 8.02 12.19 -20.09
CA LYS A 539 9.21 12.80 -19.49
C LYS A 539 10.18 13.21 -20.58
N THR A 540 10.69 14.45 -20.53
CA THR A 540 11.81 14.92 -21.33
C THR A 540 12.91 15.40 -20.39
N VAL A 541 14.13 14.87 -20.55
CA VAL A 541 15.29 15.26 -19.75
C VAL A 541 16.32 15.91 -20.67
N THR A 542 16.84 17.06 -20.24
CA THR A 542 17.95 17.77 -20.91
C THR A 542 19.05 18.07 -19.90
N ASP A 543 20.12 18.73 -20.35
CA ASP A 543 21.17 19.23 -19.44
C ASP A 543 20.66 20.36 -18.53
N GLN A 544 19.57 21.05 -18.92
CA GLN A 544 19.07 22.25 -18.23
C GLN A 544 17.80 22.02 -17.42
N GLU A 545 16.97 21.05 -17.79
CA GLU A 545 15.68 20.82 -17.15
C GLU A 545 15.17 19.37 -17.30
N ILE A 546 14.29 19.01 -16.38
CA ILE A 546 13.41 17.84 -16.41
C ILE A 546 11.99 18.38 -16.63
N ARG A 547 11.35 17.97 -17.71
CA ARG A 547 9.98 18.39 -18.05
C ARG A 547 9.04 17.19 -18.06
N LEU A 548 7.91 17.34 -17.37
CA LEU A 548 6.81 16.39 -17.36
C LEU A 548 5.59 17.00 -18.03
N GLU A 549 5.00 16.26 -18.95
CA GLU A 549 3.69 16.56 -19.55
C GLU A 549 2.70 15.50 -19.10
N LEU A 550 1.65 15.91 -18.42
CA LEU A 550 0.70 15.04 -17.72
C LEU A 550 -0.60 14.93 -18.52
N ASP A 551 -1.00 13.69 -18.79
CA ASP A 551 -2.28 13.35 -19.37
C ASP A 551 -3.22 12.80 -18.29
N ASN A 552 -4.53 12.94 -18.51
CA ASN A 552 -5.57 12.59 -17.52
C ASN A 552 -5.36 13.30 -16.16
N PHE A 553 -4.82 14.51 -16.19
CA PHE A 553 -4.63 15.35 -15.01
C PHE A 553 -5.94 16.03 -14.59
N TYR A 554 -6.27 15.97 -13.30
CA TYR A 554 -7.48 16.59 -12.75
C TYR A 554 -7.17 17.89 -11.99
N ASP A 555 -6.51 17.80 -10.83
CA ASP A 555 -6.25 18.94 -9.95
C ASP A 555 -4.89 18.90 -9.24
N GLU A 556 -4.48 17.74 -8.74
CA GLU A 556 -3.15 17.47 -8.21
C GLU A 556 -2.81 15.99 -8.34
N VAL A 557 -1.52 15.69 -8.48
CA VAL A 557 -1.00 14.32 -8.49
C VAL A 557 0.43 14.31 -7.97
N TYR A 558 0.87 13.17 -7.46
CA TYR A 558 2.19 13.02 -6.86
C TYR A 558 3.04 12.05 -7.66
N PHE A 559 4.34 12.33 -7.71
CA PHE A 559 5.34 11.46 -8.32
C PHE A 559 6.50 11.26 -7.36
N MET A 560 7.02 10.04 -7.34
CA MET A 560 8.37 9.80 -6.86
C MET A 560 9.34 10.18 -7.98
N VAL A 561 10.36 10.97 -7.64
CA VAL A 561 11.37 11.47 -8.59
C VAL A 561 12.75 11.19 -8.01
N ARG A 562 13.51 10.30 -8.66
CA ARG A 562 14.92 10.07 -8.37
C ARG A 562 15.76 10.79 -9.41
N ILE A 563 16.65 11.68 -8.97
CA ILE A 563 17.57 12.42 -9.85
C ILE A 563 18.96 11.81 -9.66
N ASN A 564 19.32 10.87 -10.52
CA ASN A 564 20.61 10.16 -10.44
C ASN A 564 21.76 11.06 -10.90
N GLU A 565 21.53 11.93 -11.88
CA GLU A 565 22.53 12.85 -12.41
C GLU A 565 22.06 14.31 -12.38
N GLY A 566 22.88 15.18 -11.78
CA GLY A 566 22.61 16.61 -11.58
C GLY A 566 21.85 16.95 -10.29
N THR A 567 21.66 18.24 -10.05
CA THR A 567 20.93 18.74 -8.86
C THR A 567 19.66 19.47 -9.30
N PRO A 568 18.50 19.24 -8.63
CA PRO A 568 17.28 19.99 -8.96
C PRO A 568 17.38 21.45 -8.52
N GLY A 569 16.99 22.36 -9.42
CA GLY A 569 16.84 23.79 -9.20
C GLY A 569 15.39 24.20 -8.98
N ASP A 570 15.01 25.34 -9.56
CA ASP A 570 13.66 25.88 -9.43
C ASP A 570 12.60 24.98 -10.11
N VAL A 571 11.39 24.98 -9.55
CA VAL A 571 10.28 24.14 -10.00
C VAL A 571 9.08 24.99 -10.37
N SER A 572 8.57 24.83 -11.59
CA SER A 572 7.32 25.44 -12.07
C SER A 572 6.25 24.39 -12.32
N GLY A 573 4.97 24.73 -12.12
CA GLY A 573 3.84 23.81 -12.27
C GLY A 573 3.64 22.83 -11.10
N GLY A 574 4.50 22.88 -10.08
CA GLY A 574 4.44 21.97 -8.94
C GLY A 574 5.35 22.39 -7.79
N LYS A 575 5.60 21.44 -6.88
CA LYS A 575 6.55 21.57 -5.78
C LYS A 575 7.32 20.26 -5.62
N LEU A 576 8.65 20.33 -5.65
CA LEU A 576 9.53 19.22 -5.33
C LEU A 576 9.93 19.31 -3.85
N THR A 577 9.85 18.19 -3.14
CA THR A 577 10.24 18.06 -1.73
C THR A 577 11.29 16.97 -1.62
N HIS A 578 12.45 17.29 -1.05
CA HIS A 578 13.48 16.28 -0.80
C HIS A 578 12.98 15.24 0.21
N LEU A 579 13.30 13.97 -0.03
CA LEU A 579 12.95 12.85 0.84
C LEU A 579 14.21 12.28 1.49
N THR A 580 15.00 11.52 0.73
CA THR A 580 16.29 10.96 1.17
C THR A 580 17.23 10.88 -0.02
N GLY A 581 18.54 10.96 0.22
CA GLY A 581 19.55 10.87 -0.84
C GLY A 581 19.21 11.73 -2.05
N ASN A 582 19.02 11.09 -3.20
CA ASN A 582 18.61 11.71 -4.45
C ASN A 582 17.13 11.48 -4.84
N LEU A 583 16.31 11.09 -3.88
CA LEU A 583 14.88 10.84 -4.00
C LEU A 583 14.06 12.05 -3.53
N TYR A 584 13.02 12.37 -4.28
CA TYR A 584 12.16 13.53 -4.07
C TYR A 584 10.70 13.16 -4.30
N LEU A 585 9.80 13.87 -3.60
CA LEU A 585 8.37 13.86 -3.85
C LEU A 585 8.00 15.09 -4.67
N LEU A 586 7.53 14.88 -5.89
CA LEU A 586 6.94 15.94 -6.71
C LEU A 586 5.42 15.97 -6.48
N LYS A 587 4.91 17.13 -6.06
CA LYS A 587 3.48 17.46 -6.14
C LYS A 587 3.23 18.31 -7.38
N ALA A 588 2.64 17.73 -8.42
CA ALA A 588 2.19 18.46 -9.59
C ALA A 588 0.86 19.16 -9.32
N LYS A 589 0.74 20.42 -9.78
CA LYS A 589 -0.49 21.23 -9.69
C LYS A 589 -0.94 21.78 -11.05
N GLU A 590 -0.14 21.56 -12.07
CA GLU A 590 -0.43 21.94 -13.44
C GLU A 590 -0.12 20.73 -14.36
N PRO A 591 -0.77 20.64 -15.53
CA PRO A 591 -0.51 19.56 -16.50
C PRO A 591 0.91 19.56 -17.07
N THR A 592 1.69 20.62 -16.86
CA THR A 592 3.10 20.68 -17.24
C THR A 592 3.91 21.09 -16.03
N VAL A 593 4.95 20.30 -15.71
CA VAL A 593 5.89 20.59 -14.64
C VAL A 593 7.29 20.67 -15.23
N THR A 594 8.05 21.68 -14.81
CA THR A 594 9.46 21.81 -15.15
C THR A 594 10.27 21.90 -13.86
N ILE A 595 11.33 21.12 -13.78
CA ILE A 595 12.35 21.15 -12.72
C ILE A 595 13.66 21.55 -13.40
N GLU A 596 14.22 22.70 -13.06
CA GLU A 596 15.54 23.09 -13.57
C GLU A 596 16.62 22.12 -13.07
N LYS A 597 17.69 21.95 -13.84
CA LYS A 597 18.89 21.20 -13.45
C LYS A 597 20.04 22.17 -13.33
N THR A 598 20.75 22.09 -12.21
CA THR A 598 22.02 22.79 -12.01
C THR A 598 23.17 21.78 -12.02
N GLU A 599 24.31 22.22 -12.55
CA GLU A 599 25.58 21.48 -12.50
C GLU A 599 26.02 21.14 -11.08
#